data_AF-A0A1X1Z9P4-F1
#
_entry.id   AF-A0A1X1Z9P4-F1
#
_cell.length_a   1.000
_cell.length_b   1.000
_cell.length_c   1.000
_cell.angle_alpha   90.00
_cell.angle_beta   90.00
_cell.angle_gamma   90.00
#
_symmetry.space_group_name_H-M   'P 1'
#
loop_
_entity.id
_entity.type
_entity.pdbx_description
1 polymer ?
#
loop_
_entity_poly.entity_id
_entity_poly.type
_entity_poly.pdbx_seq_one_letter_code
_entity_poly.pdbx_strand_id
1 'polypeptide(L)'
;MLTRLVALSPGDGRMAALVRRVCAQTLSLPPLPSCVEAGEPGSEAEAAVAEFAEQFSADVSAITAEQRSSLWKQLGQATFGVVTQMYIADFVPRVRAGLEALGVGSEHLDWVTGPIAWDHATDPSDVVFNDFLPAVARMRALDPVTSELVRLRGAAQHNCRLCKSLRERTALDAGGSEAMYDDIERFEGSPRLTTRAKAALRYTDGLIWTPAHLVAGVVAEVRSEFSEAEAVELTFDIMRNASNKVAVSLGADAPRVQEGTERYLIDADGQTVFS
;
A
#
# COMPACT_ATOMS: atom_id res chain seq x y z
N MET A 1 11.83 0.01 9.50
CA MET A 1 11.04 0.96 8.66
C MET A 1 9.62 1.14 9.20
N LEU A 2 8.84 0.07 9.38
CA LEU A 2 7.45 0.15 9.86
C LEU A 2 7.29 0.81 11.23
N THR A 3 8.21 0.58 12.17
CA THR A 3 8.18 1.19 13.52
C THR A 3 8.04 2.72 13.49
N ARG A 4 8.73 3.40 12.55
CA ARG A 4 8.63 4.86 12.41
C ARG A 4 7.23 5.28 11.93
N LEU A 5 6.65 4.55 10.98
CA LEU A 5 5.28 4.82 10.51
C LEU A 5 4.24 4.59 11.62
N VAL A 6 4.42 3.53 12.41
CA VAL A 6 3.53 3.19 13.54
C VAL A 6 3.61 4.23 14.65
N ALA A 7 4.79 4.82 14.87
CA ALA A 7 5.00 5.85 15.89
C ALA A 7 4.32 7.19 15.59
N LEU A 8 3.92 7.46 14.34
CA LEU A 8 3.28 8.72 13.96
C LEU A 8 1.90 8.85 14.61
N SER A 9 1.67 9.93 15.35
CA SER A 9 0.38 10.26 15.94
C SER A 9 0.23 11.79 16.05
N PRO A 10 0.11 12.50 14.90
CA PRO A 10 0.11 13.97 14.90
C PRO A 10 -1.00 14.57 15.78
N GLY A 11 -0.71 15.75 16.34
CA GLY A 11 -1.66 16.47 17.19
C GLY A 11 -1.93 15.75 18.51
N ASP A 12 -3.20 15.68 18.90
CA ASP A 12 -3.64 14.97 20.12
C ASP A 12 -3.77 13.45 19.95
N GLY A 13 -3.48 12.94 18.74
CA GLY A 13 -3.54 11.53 18.40
C GLY A 13 -4.95 10.94 18.23
N ARG A 14 -6.01 11.71 18.50
CA ARG A 14 -7.40 11.21 18.44
C ARG A 14 -7.79 10.80 17.02
N MET A 15 -7.42 11.62 16.03
CA MET A 15 -7.71 11.32 14.63
C MET A 15 -6.98 10.06 14.16
N ALA A 16 -5.70 9.91 14.52
CA ALA A 16 -4.92 8.72 14.21
C ALA A 16 -5.55 7.46 14.83
N ALA A 17 -5.98 7.53 16.08
CA ALA A 17 -6.63 6.42 16.78
C ALA A 17 -7.95 6.00 16.11
N LEU A 18 -8.79 6.98 15.73
CA LEU A 18 -10.04 6.72 15.02
C LEU A 18 -9.78 6.02 13.67
N VAL A 19 -8.87 6.57 12.85
CA VAL A 19 -8.51 6.00 11.55
C VAL A 19 -7.96 4.59 11.69
N ARG A 20 -7.05 4.35 12.64
CA ARG A 20 -6.48 3.02 12.92
C ARG A 20 -7.55 2.00 13.25
N ARG A 21 -8.52 2.37 14.09
CA ARG A 21 -9.62 1.49 14.47
C ARG A 21 -10.53 1.17 13.28
N VAL A 22 -10.95 2.20 12.54
CA VAL A 22 -11.86 2.02 11.39
C VAL A 22 -11.21 1.15 10.31
N CYS A 23 -9.99 1.48 9.88
CA CYS A 23 -9.27 0.67 8.90
C CYS A 23 -9.16 -0.79 9.36
N ALA A 24 -8.75 -1.02 10.60
CA ALA A 24 -8.59 -2.37 11.13
C ALA A 24 -9.91 -3.16 11.18
N GLN A 25 -11.00 -2.51 11.58
CA GLN A 25 -12.35 -3.11 11.56
C GLN A 25 -12.77 -3.49 10.14
N THR A 26 -12.62 -2.59 9.17
CA THR A 26 -12.94 -2.86 7.76
C THR A 26 -12.12 -4.04 7.22
N LEU A 27 -10.86 -4.16 7.62
CA LEU A 27 -9.96 -5.23 7.18
C LEU A 27 -10.10 -6.53 7.96
N SER A 28 -10.86 -6.54 9.05
CA SER A 28 -10.90 -7.65 10.02
C SER A 28 -9.51 -8.02 10.56
N LEU A 29 -8.65 -7.02 10.76
CA LEU A 29 -7.29 -7.16 11.30
C LEU A 29 -7.16 -6.46 12.66
N PRO A 30 -6.14 -6.78 13.47
CA PRO A 30 -5.81 -5.98 14.66
C PRO A 30 -5.42 -4.54 14.27
N PRO A 31 -5.90 -3.51 15.00
CA PRO A 31 -5.50 -2.14 14.74
C PRO A 31 -4.03 -1.90 15.07
N LEU A 32 -3.43 -0.91 14.39
CA LEU A 32 -2.16 -0.38 14.85
C LEU A 32 -2.34 0.22 16.26
N PRO A 33 -1.31 0.15 17.13
CA PRO A 33 -1.34 0.77 18.45
C PRO A 33 -1.70 2.26 18.36
N SER A 34 -2.30 2.83 19.40
CA SER A 34 -2.65 4.25 19.45
C SER A 34 -2.24 4.87 20.79
N CYS A 35 -1.84 6.14 20.79
CA CYS A 35 -1.42 6.85 22.00
C CYS A 35 -2.62 7.21 22.91
N VAL A 36 -3.82 7.29 22.32
CA VAL A 36 -5.10 7.56 22.97
C VAL A 36 -6.14 6.57 22.46
N GLU A 37 -7.15 6.31 23.29
CA GLU A 37 -8.33 5.51 22.91
C GLU A 37 -9.30 6.38 22.09
N ALA A 38 -9.78 5.85 20.97
CA ALA A 38 -10.85 6.48 20.18
C ALA A 38 -12.10 5.59 20.18
N GLY A 39 -13.16 6.12 20.79
CA GLY A 39 -14.53 5.61 20.67
C GLY A 39 -15.19 6.03 19.35
N GLU A 40 -16.51 5.93 19.28
CA GLU A 40 -17.29 6.38 18.10
C GLU A 40 -16.99 7.83 17.71
N PRO A 41 -17.17 8.20 16.42
CA PRO A 41 -17.02 9.57 15.96
C PRO A 41 -17.83 10.56 16.81
N GLY A 42 -17.16 11.58 17.35
CA GLY A 42 -17.74 12.59 18.24
C GLY A 42 -18.04 13.93 17.54
N SER A 43 -17.70 14.08 16.26
CA SER A 43 -17.89 15.30 15.48
C SER A 43 -18.19 15.00 14.01
N GLU A 44 -18.69 15.98 13.25
CA GLU A 44 -18.89 15.84 11.80
C GLU A 44 -17.58 15.54 11.05
N ALA A 45 -16.47 16.14 11.50
CA ALA A 45 -15.15 15.90 10.92
C ALA A 45 -14.70 14.45 11.15
N GLU A 46 -14.88 13.93 12.37
CA GLU A 46 -14.59 12.53 12.68
C GLU A 46 -15.49 11.56 11.92
N ALA A 47 -16.78 11.90 11.75
CA ALA A 47 -17.71 11.07 11.00
C ALA A 47 -17.32 10.99 9.51
N ALA A 48 -16.98 12.13 8.89
CA ALA A 48 -16.50 12.18 7.52
C ALA A 48 -15.18 11.41 7.34
N VAL A 49 -14.27 11.50 8.31
CA VAL A 49 -13.01 10.73 8.32
C VAL A 49 -13.26 9.24 8.46
N ALA A 50 -14.16 8.82 9.37
CA ALA A 50 -14.49 7.41 9.56
C ALA A 50 -15.11 6.80 8.30
N GLU A 51 -16.11 7.47 7.71
CA GLU A 51 -16.73 7.03 6.46
C GLU A 51 -15.69 6.91 5.33
N PHE A 52 -14.83 7.92 5.19
CA PHE A 52 -13.79 7.92 4.15
C PHE A 52 -12.73 6.83 4.39
N ALA A 53 -12.31 6.61 5.63
CA ALA A 53 -11.34 5.57 5.99
C ALA A 53 -11.89 4.15 5.75
N GLU A 54 -13.17 3.93 6.04
CA GLU A 54 -13.85 2.67 5.73
C GLU A 54 -13.85 2.41 4.22
N GLN A 55 -14.33 3.37 3.42
CA GLN A 55 -14.34 3.24 1.96
C GLN A 55 -12.92 3.09 1.38
N PHE A 56 -11.95 3.86 1.90
CA PHE A 56 -10.53 3.75 1.51
C PHE A 56 -9.97 2.35 1.73
N SER A 57 -10.34 1.71 2.85
CA SER A 57 -9.84 0.39 3.23
C SER A 57 -10.55 -0.72 2.44
N ALA A 58 -11.86 -0.59 2.23
CA ALA A 58 -12.69 -1.54 1.51
C ALA A 58 -12.41 -1.53 -0.01
N ASP A 59 -12.53 -0.37 -0.65
CA ASP A 59 -12.26 -0.17 -2.07
C ASP A 59 -12.05 1.32 -2.36
N VAL A 60 -10.78 1.72 -2.47
CA VAL A 60 -10.40 3.12 -2.74
C VAL A 60 -10.93 3.62 -4.10
N SER A 61 -11.13 2.73 -5.06
CA SER A 61 -11.56 3.09 -6.41
C SER A 61 -13.03 3.52 -6.46
N ALA A 62 -13.81 3.12 -5.46
CA ALA A 62 -15.22 3.45 -5.31
C ALA A 62 -15.47 4.74 -4.48
N ILE A 63 -14.42 5.46 -4.07
CA ILE A 63 -14.58 6.76 -3.39
C ILE A 63 -15.25 7.78 -4.31
N THR A 64 -16.37 8.34 -3.84
CA THR A 64 -17.21 9.24 -4.64
C THR A 64 -16.74 10.71 -4.58
N ALA A 65 -17.28 11.55 -5.47
CA ALA A 65 -17.01 12.99 -5.44
C ALA A 65 -17.60 13.65 -4.18
N GLU A 66 -18.73 13.14 -3.69
CA GLU A 66 -19.40 13.60 -2.47
C GLU A 66 -18.55 13.30 -1.24
N GLN A 67 -17.99 12.09 -1.13
CA GLN A 67 -17.07 11.71 -0.05
C GLN A 67 -15.83 12.59 -0.03
N ARG A 68 -15.20 12.83 -1.20
CA ARG A 68 -14.06 13.75 -1.32
C ARG A 68 -14.42 15.18 -0.90
N SER A 69 -15.56 15.67 -1.36
CA SER A 69 -16.03 17.04 -1.05
C SER A 69 -16.34 17.20 0.44
N SER A 70 -16.96 16.19 1.05
CA SER A 70 -17.25 16.14 2.49
C SER A 70 -15.96 16.14 3.31
N LEU A 71 -15.00 15.27 2.98
CA LEU A 71 -13.71 15.20 3.65
C LEU A 71 -12.96 16.54 3.56
N TRP A 72 -12.86 17.12 2.36
CA TRP A 72 -12.20 18.41 2.15
C TRP A 72 -12.88 19.54 2.90
N LYS A 73 -14.22 19.57 2.93
CA LYS A 73 -14.99 20.57 3.69
C LYS A 73 -14.64 20.52 5.18
N GLN A 74 -14.42 19.33 5.74
CA GLN A 74 -14.15 19.16 7.17
C GLN A 74 -12.67 19.40 7.52
N LEU A 75 -11.73 18.99 6.66
CA LEU A 75 -10.29 18.98 6.99
C LEU A 75 -9.49 20.10 6.32
N GLY A 76 -9.94 20.63 5.19
CA GLY A 76 -9.20 21.60 4.39
C GLY A 76 -7.77 21.12 4.09
N GLN A 77 -6.77 21.92 4.45
CA GLN A 77 -5.36 21.62 4.20
C GLN A 77 -4.85 20.36 4.94
N ALA A 78 -5.51 19.94 6.02
CA ALA A 78 -5.13 18.73 6.75
C ALA A 78 -5.49 17.43 6.01
N THR A 79 -6.28 17.51 4.93
CA THR A 79 -6.79 16.34 4.19
C THR A 79 -5.68 15.38 3.77
N PHE A 80 -4.59 15.90 3.20
CA PHE A 80 -3.50 15.06 2.69
C PHE A 80 -2.79 14.27 3.80
N GLY A 81 -2.49 14.93 4.92
CA GLY A 81 -1.87 14.28 6.09
C GLY A 81 -2.77 13.23 6.73
N VAL A 82 -4.09 13.47 6.78
CA VAL A 82 -5.06 12.48 7.31
C VAL A 82 -5.22 11.29 6.37
N VAL A 83 -5.30 11.50 5.05
CA VAL A 83 -5.34 10.39 4.08
C VAL A 83 -4.06 9.58 4.09
N THR A 84 -2.90 10.22 4.32
CA THR A 84 -1.64 9.48 4.49
C THR A 84 -1.67 8.62 5.76
N GLN A 85 -2.26 9.11 6.85
CA GLN A 85 -2.48 8.28 8.05
C GLN A 85 -3.44 7.11 7.77
N MET A 86 -4.46 7.30 6.93
CA MET A 86 -5.35 6.22 6.48
C MET A 86 -4.57 5.16 5.70
N TYR A 87 -3.67 5.55 4.79
CA TYR A 87 -2.79 4.61 4.09
C TYR A 87 -1.92 3.80 5.07
N ILE A 88 -1.33 4.44 6.07
CA ILE A 88 -0.53 3.74 7.10
C ILE A 88 -1.42 2.76 7.88
N ALA A 89 -2.58 3.23 8.36
CA ALA A 89 -3.53 2.44 9.13
C ALA A 89 -4.16 1.28 8.35
N ASP A 90 -4.33 1.43 7.04
CA ASP A 90 -4.84 0.40 6.13
C ASP A 90 -3.75 -0.62 5.78
N PHE A 91 -2.55 -0.18 5.38
CA PHE A 91 -1.60 -1.08 4.73
C PHE A 91 -0.55 -1.68 5.66
N VAL A 92 -0.19 -1.04 6.77
CA VAL A 92 0.75 -1.65 7.74
C VAL A 92 0.17 -2.92 8.37
N PRO A 93 -1.13 -2.99 8.77
CA PRO A 93 -1.71 -4.25 9.24
C PRO A 93 -1.71 -5.35 8.18
N ARG A 94 -1.92 -5.02 6.90
CA ARG A 94 -1.85 -6.00 5.78
C ARG A 94 -0.44 -6.58 5.67
N VAL A 95 0.58 -5.72 5.69
CA VAL A 95 1.99 -6.14 5.68
C VAL A 95 2.31 -7.00 6.88
N ARG A 96 1.84 -6.63 8.08
CA ARG A 96 2.01 -7.46 9.28
C ARG A 96 1.45 -8.86 9.06
N ALA A 97 0.19 -8.97 8.61
CA ALA A 97 -0.45 -10.26 8.36
C ALA A 97 0.33 -11.09 7.34
N GLY A 98 0.83 -10.46 6.26
CA GLY A 98 1.67 -11.11 5.26
C GLY A 98 2.99 -11.63 5.81
N LEU A 99 3.76 -10.79 6.51
CA LEU A 99 5.05 -11.15 7.07
C LEU A 99 4.93 -12.22 8.17
N GLU A 100 3.90 -12.15 9.02
CA GLU A 100 3.60 -13.19 10.02
C GLU A 100 3.22 -14.51 9.34
N ALA A 101 2.36 -14.48 8.33
CA ALA A 101 1.96 -15.68 7.59
C ALA A 101 3.15 -16.34 6.90
N LEU A 102 4.06 -15.55 6.31
CA LEU A 102 5.30 -16.01 5.68
C LEU A 102 6.37 -16.46 6.69
N GLY A 103 6.28 -16.04 7.95
CA GLY A 103 7.26 -16.40 8.99
C GLY A 103 8.56 -15.59 8.90
N VAL A 104 8.53 -14.43 8.26
CA VAL A 104 9.70 -13.54 8.02
C VAL A 104 9.55 -12.18 8.72
N GLY A 105 8.63 -12.07 9.69
CA GLY A 105 8.27 -10.81 10.35
C GLY A 105 9.18 -10.38 11.52
N SER A 106 10.07 -11.25 12.00
CA SER A 106 10.83 -11.01 13.24
C SER A 106 11.69 -9.75 13.23
N GLU A 107 12.25 -9.37 12.07
CA GLU A 107 13.12 -8.18 11.93
C GLU A 107 12.36 -6.91 11.52
N HIS A 108 11.04 -7.01 11.33
CA HIS A 108 10.23 -5.94 10.73
C HIS A 108 9.05 -5.51 11.61
N LEU A 109 8.73 -6.30 12.63
CA LEU A 109 7.55 -6.16 13.47
C LEU A 109 7.88 -5.86 14.95
N ASP A 110 9.06 -5.31 15.25
CA ASP A 110 9.47 -4.93 16.62
C ASP A 110 8.44 -4.04 17.34
N TRP A 111 7.72 -3.21 16.57
CA TRP A 111 6.66 -2.34 17.09
C TRP A 111 5.46 -3.09 17.68
N VAL A 112 5.33 -4.40 17.43
CA VAL A 112 4.22 -5.22 17.96
C VAL A 112 4.41 -5.51 19.45
N THR A 113 5.65 -5.63 19.92
CA THR A 113 5.97 -6.03 21.31
C THR A 113 6.79 -4.99 22.06
N GLY A 114 7.45 -4.06 21.36
CA GLY A 114 8.27 -3.01 21.95
C GLY A 114 7.48 -1.77 22.38
N PRO A 115 8.06 -0.92 23.26
CA PRO A 115 7.49 0.38 23.58
C PRO A 115 7.51 1.30 22.34
N ILE A 116 6.45 2.11 22.18
CA ILE A 116 6.36 3.09 21.09
C ILE A 116 6.68 4.48 21.64
N ALA A 117 7.70 5.11 21.07
CA ALA A 117 7.97 6.53 21.28
C ALA A 117 7.15 7.34 20.26
N TRP A 118 6.04 7.92 20.71
CA TRP A 118 5.10 8.62 19.85
C TRP A 118 5.70 9.90 19.25
N ASP A 119 5.51 10.07 17.94
CA ASP A 119 5.85 11.29 17.20
C ASP A 119 4.58 12.08 16.88
N HIS A 120 4.41 13.19 17.59
CA HIS A 120 3.25 14.08 17.46
C HIS A 120 3.46 15.26 16.51
N ALA A 121 4.67 15.45 15.98
CA ALA A 121 5.08 16.67 15.30
C ALA A 121 5.36 16.47 13.81
N THR A 122 5.81 15.28 13.41
CA THR A 122 6.19 15.00 12.03
C THR A 122 4.98 14.80 11.14
N ASP A 123 4.99 15.40 9.94
CA ASP A 123 3.99 15.13 8.91
C ASP A 123 4.11 13.68 8.43
N PRO A 124 3.04 12.86 8.52
CA PRO A 124 3.06 11.48 8.03
C PRO A 124 3.45 11.34 6.56
N SER A 125 3.13 12.33 5.73
CA SER A 125 3.48 12.33 4.32
C SER A 125 4.98 12.43 4.08
N ASP A 126 5.71 13.18 4.90
CA ASP A 126 7.17 13.25 4.78
C ASP A 126 7.79 11.87 5.03
N VAL A 127 7.36 11.16 6.08
CA VAL A 127 7.90 9.83 6.39
C VAL A 127 7.50 8.80 5.33
N VAL A 128 6.28 8.87 4.80
CA VAL A 128 5.87 7.95 3.73
C VAL A 128 6.66 8.22 2.45
N PHE A 129 6.60 9.43 1.93
CA PHE A 129 7.08 9.74 0.58
C PHE A 129 8.60 9.98 0.51
N ASN A 130 9.23 10.50 1.57
CA ASN A 130 10.67 10.80 1.56
C ASN A 130 11.52 9.72 2.24
N ASP A 131 10.95 8.90 3.14
CA ASP A 131 11.71 7.84 3.81
C ASP A 131 11.28 6.43 3.38
N PHE A 132 10.01 6.06 3.61
CA PHE A 132 9.55 4.69 3.44
C PHE A 132 9.56 4.25 1.98
N LEU A 133 8.90 4.99 1.09
CA LEU A 133 8.80 4.61 -0.32
C LEU A 133 10.17 4.54 -1.01
N PRO A 134 11.10 5.51 -0.82
CA PRO A 134 12.43 5.41 -1.42
C PRO A 134 13.26 4.27 -0.82
N ALA A 135 13.11 3.98 0.48
CA ALA A 135 13.82 2.87 1.10
C ALA A 135 13.39 1.51 0.55
N VAL A 136 12.09 1.28 0.34
CA VAL A 136 11.61 0.06 -0.35
C VAL A 136 12.08 0.06 -1.81
N ALA A 137 12.00 1.20 -2.50
CA ALA A 137 12.41 1.35 -3.89
C ALA A 137 13.90 1.06 -4.14
N ARG A 138 14.75 1.06 -3.11
CA ARG A 138 16.18 0.71 -3.17
C ARG A 138 16.47 -0.76 -2.89
N MET A 139 15.48 -1.55 -2.49
CA MET A 139 15.65 -3.00 -2.31
C MET A 139 15.87 -3.69 -3.67
N ARG A 140 16.63 -4.80 -3.68
CA ARG A 140 17.13 -5.44 -4.93
C ARG A 140 17.15 -6.97 -4.85
N ALA A 141 16.49 -7.57 -3.87
CA ALA A 141 16.33 -9.01 -3.77
C ALA A 141 15.31 -9.51 -4.80
N LEU A 142 14.22 -8.77 -5.02
CA LEU A 142 13.17 -9.15 -5.98
C LEU A 142 13.57 -8.75 -7.40
N ASP A 143 13.27 -9.61 -8.37
CA ASP A 143 13.53 -9.31 -9.77
C ASP A 143 12.59 -8.20 -10.28
N PRO A 144 13.06 -7.30 -11.16
CA PRO A 144 12.30 -6.12 -11.58
C PRO A 144 11.04 -6.48 -12.37
N VAL A 145 11.00 -7.64 -13.03
CA VAL A 145 9.79 -8.10 -13.74
C VAL A 145 8.70 -8.45 -12.73
N THR A 146 9.00 -9.21 -11.68
CA THR A 146 8.04 -9.52 -10.61
C THR A 146 7.58 -8.25 -9.88
N SER A 147 8.48 -7.32 -9.55
CA SER A 147 8.13 -6.02 -8.95
C SER A 147 7.12 -5.24 -9.81
N GLU A 148 7.34 -5.20 -11.13
CA GLU A 148 6.44 -4.50 -12.05
C GLU A 148 5.08 -5.21 -12.21
N LEU A 149 5.07 -6.55 -12.22
CA LEU A 149 3.83 -7.34 -12.25
C LEU A 149 2.94 -7.04 -11.05
N VAL A 150 3.50 -7.05 -9.83
CA VAL A 150 2.71 -6.77 -8.62
C VAL A 150 2.31 -5.30 -8.51
N ARG A 151 3.15 -4.37 -9.00
CA ARG A 151 2.80 -2.95 -9.11
C ARG A 151 1.57 -2.76 -10.00
N LEU A 152 1.59 -3.35 -11.19
CA LEU A 152 0.51 -3.22 -12.15
C LEU A 152 -0.76 -3.94 -11.70
N ARG A 153 -0.64 -5.08 -11.01
CA ARG A 153 -1.78 -5.77 -10.39
C ARG A 153 -2.45 -4.90 -9.33
N GLY A 154 -1.68 -4.34 -8.40
CA GLY A 154 -2.22 -3.41 -7.39
C GLY A 154 -2.79 -2.14 -8.00
N ALA A 155 -2.15 -1.59 -9.04
CA ALA A 155 -2.68 -0.44 -9.78
C ALA A 155 -4.00 -0.73 -10.50
N ALA A 156 -4.18 -1.95 -11.03
CA ALA A 156 -5.44 -2.40 -11.60
C ALA A 156 -6.54 -2.43 -10.55
N GLN A 157 -6.26 -3.02 -9.39
CA GLN A 157 -7.19 -3.17 -8.27
C GLN A 157 -7.60 -1.85 -7.63
N HIS A 158 -6.66 -0.92 -7.45
CA HIS A 158 -6.96 0.43 -6.94
C HIS A 158 -7.45 1.39 -8.03
N ASN A 159 -7.54 0.94 -9.29
CA ASN A 159 -7.87 1.75 -10.45
C ASN A 159 -7.01 3.03 -10.60
N CYS A 160 -5.72 2.98 -10.27
CA CYS A 160 -4.82 4.12 -10.36
C CYS A 160 -4.47 4.45 -11.83
N ARG A 161 -5.04 5.53 -12.39
CA ARG A 161 -4.83 5.90 -13.81
C ARG A 161 -3.38 6.32 -14.09
N LEU A 162 -2.77 7.08 -13.17
CA LEU A 162 -1.36 7.43 -13.18
C LEU A 162 -0.46 6.19 -13.31
N CYS A 163 -0.66 5.23 -12.42
CA CYS A 163 0.15 4.02 -12.35
C CYS A 163 0.00 3.14 -13.61
N LYS A 164 -1.23 3.06 -14.16
CA LYS A 164 -1.51 2.33 -15.41
C LYS A 164 -0.83 2.94 -16.62
N SER A 165 -0.65 4.27 -16.63
CA SER A 165 0.01 5.01 -17.72
C SER A 165 1.54 4.93 -17.73
N LEU A 166 2.14 4.20 -16.78
CA LEU A 166 3.59 4.14 -16.58
C LEU A 166 4.15 2.72 -16.69
N ARG A 167 5.40 2.60 -17.15
CA ARG A 167 6.20 1.36 -17.13
C ARG A 167 7.59 1.60 -16.58
N GLU A 168 8.03 0.72 -15.70
CA GLU A 168 9.39 0.79 -15.16
C GLU A 168 10.39 0.24 -16.19
N ARG A 169 11.45 1.02 -16.47
CA ARG A 169 12.42 0.73 -17.53
C ARG A 169 13.23 -0.53 -17.27
N THR A 170 13.69 -0.75 -16.04
CA THR A 170 14.48 -1.92 -15.65
C THR A 170 13.68 -3.22 -15.84
N ALA A 171 12.37 -3.21 -15.57
CA ALA A 171 11.48 -4.33 -15.81
C ALA A 171 11.33 -4.65 -17.31
N LEU A 172 11.19 -3.62 -18.15
CA LEU A 172 11.17 -3.79 -19.61
C LEU A 172 12.49 -4.35 -20.13
N ASP A 173 13.62 -3.79 -19.67
CA ASP A 173 14.97 -4.22 -20.07
C ASP A 173 15.26 -5.67 -19.60
N ALA A 174 14.65 -6.11 -18.50
CA ALA A 174 14.72 -7.48 -17.98
C ALA A 174 13.75 -8.47 -18.66
N GLY A 175 13.03 -8.06 -19.70
CA GLY A 175 12.14 -8.93 -20.50
C GLY A 175 10.65 -8.79 -20.18
N GLY A 176 10.27 -7.83 -19.34
CA GLY A 176 8.90 -7.38 -19.19
C GLY A 176 8.33 -6.81 -20.50
N SER A 177 7.03 -6.96 -20.73
CA SER A 177 6.40 -6.50 -21.97
C SER A 177 4.91 -6.25 -21.79
N GLU A 178 4.34 -5.39 -22.64
CA GLU A 178 2.89 -5.13 -22.63
C GLU A 178 2.07 -6.42 -22.78
N ALA A 179 2.48 -7.34 -23.64
CA ALA A 179 1.79 -8.62 -23.81
C ALA A 179 1.80 -9.50 -22.54
N MET A 180 2.79 -9.34 -21.67
CA MET A 180 2.81 -9.99 -20.35
C MET A 180 1.91 -9.23 -19.36
N TYR A 181 1.90 -7.91 -19.44
CA TYR A 181 1.14 -7.06 -18.53
C TYR A 181 -0.38 -7.09 -18.81
N ASP A 182 -0.78 -7.26 -20.06
CA ASP A 182 -2.18 -7.46 -20.48
C ASP A 182 -2.79 -8.73 -19.85
N ASP A 183 -1.97 -9.73 -19.53
CA ASP A 183 -2.40 -10.98 -18.91
C ASP A 183 -2.62 -10.84 -17.39
N ILE A 184 -2.14 -9.77 -16.73
CA ILE A 184 -2.16 -9.61 -15.26
C ILE A 184 -3.58 -9.69 -14.69
N GLU A 185 -4.59 -9.18 -15.39
CA GLU A 185 -5.97 -9.23 -14.88
C GLU A 185 -6.53 -10.65 -14.83
N ARG A 186 -6.02 -11.55 -15.70
CA ARG A 186 -6.45 -12.95 -15.86
C ARG A 186 -5.27 -13.91 -15.74
N PHE A 187 -4.35 -13.61 -14.82
CA PHE A 187 -3.03 -14.22 -14.76
C PHE A 187 -3.05 -15.75 -14.60
N GLU A 188 -4.09 -16.30 -13.96
CA GLU A 188 -4.23 -17.75 -13.74
C GLU A 188 -4.15 -18.55 -15.03
N GLY A 189 -4.85 -18.08 -16.08
CA GLY A 189 -4.90 -18.72 -17.39
C GLY A 189 -3.74 -18.37 -18.32
N SER A 190 -2.86 -17.44 -17.94
CA SER A 190 -1.78 -16.98 -18.81
C SER A 190 -0.73 -18.08 -19.02
N PRO A 191 -0.38 -18.42 -20.27
CA PRO A 191 0.77 -19.27 -20.57
C PRO A 191 2.10 -18.50 -20.56
N ARG A 192 2.05 -17.15 -20.48
CA ARG A 192 3.24 -16.28 -20.50
C ARG A 192 3.83 -16.08 -19.10
N LEU A 193 3.00 -16.16 -18.06
CA LEU A 193 3.40 -15.96 -16.67
C LEU A 193 3.88 -17.27 -16.04
N THR A 194 5.03 -17.21 -15.37
CA THR A 194 5.64 -18.33 -14.66
C THR A 194 4.85 -18.68 -13.39
N THR A 195 5.09 -19.87 -12.82
CA THR A 195 4.52 -20.25 -11.51
C THR A 195 4.86 -19.22 -10.44
N ARG A 196 6.14 -18.81 -10.37
CA ARG A 196 6.62 -17.75 -9.48
C ARG A 196 5.85 -16.42 -9.63
N ALA A 197 5.65 -15.96 -10.87
CA ALA A 197 4.89 -14.74 -11.14
C ALA A 197 3.43 -14.85 -10.67
N LYS A 198 2.78 -15.99 -10.95
CA LYS A 198 1.40 -16.24 -10.49
C LYS A 198 1.31 -16.30 -8.96
N ALA A 199 2.28 -16.90 -8.28
CA ALA A 199 2.35 -16.91 -6.82
C ALA A 199 2.41 -15.48 -6.23
N ALA A 200 3.26 -14.61 -6.79
CA ALA A 200 3.33 -13.20 -6.38
C ALA A 200 2.01 -12.45 -6.62
N LEU A 201 1.34 -12.69 -7.75
CA LEU A 201 0.06 -12.07 -8.08
C LEU A 201 -1.08 -12.54 -7.15
N ARG A 202 -1.17 -13.84 -6.82
CA ARG A 202 -2.12 -14.34 -5.82
C ARG A 202 -1.88 -13.75 -4.44
N TYR A 203 -0.61 -13.62 -4.05
CA TYR A 203 -0.26 -13.03 -2.77
C TYR A 203 -0.60 -11.54 -2.73
N THR A 204 -0.38 -10.80 -3.83
CA THR A 204 -0.84 -9.42 -4.00
C THR A 204 -2.35 -9.31 -3.83
N ASP A 205 -3.13 -10.17 -4.49
CA ASP A 205 -4.59 -10.23 -4.33
C ASP A 205 -5.01 -10.52 -2.89
N GLY A 206 -4.36 -11.48 -2.24
CA GLY A 206 -4.63 -11.83 -0.86
C GLY A 206 -4.38 -10.66 0.10
N LEU A 207 -3.28 -9.94 -0.06
CA LEU A 207 -2.98 -8.76 0.78
C LEU A 207 -3.94 -7.60 0.54
N ILE A 208 -4.42 -7.41 -0.69
CA ILE A 208 -5.29 -6.29 -1.05
C ILE A 208 -6.76 -6.57 -0.74
N TRP A 209 -7.26 -7.80 -0.92
CA TRP A 209 -8.69 -8.08 -0.78
C TRP A 209 -9.07 -8.92 0.42
N THR A 210 -8.19 -9.81 0.88
CA THR A 210 -8.52 -10.76 1.97
C THR A 210 -7.39 -10.90 2.99
N PRO A 211 -6.83 -9.79 3.52
CA PRO A 211 -5.61 -9.86 4.33
C PRO A 211 -5.80 -10.57 5.69
N ALA A 212 -7.02 -10.57 6.25
CA ALA A 212 -7.35 -11.35 7.46
C ALA A 212 -7.52 -12.85 7.19
N HIS A 213 -7.60 -13.25 5.91
CA HIS A 213 -7.89 -14.59 5.46
C HIS A 213 -6.91 -15.03 4.35
N LEU A 214 -5.63 -14.66 4.49
CA LEU A 214 -4.58 -15.11 3.57
C LEU A 214 -4.58 -16.64 3.50
N VAL A 215 -4.90 -17.16 2.32
CA VAL A 215 -5.05 -18.59 2.08
C VAL A 215 -3.70 -19.28 2.29
N ALA A 216 -3.65 -20.31 3.13
CA ALA A 216 -2.42 -21.03 3.47
C ALA A 216 -1.68 -21.57 2.22
N GLY A 217 -2.41 -21.97 1.19
CA GLY A 217 -1.84 -22.39 -0.10
C GLY A 217 -1.07 -21.26 -0.81
N VAL A 218 -1.61 -20.03 -0.82
CA VAL A 218 -0.93 -18.86 -1.40
C VAL A 218 0.37 -18.56 -0.66
N VAL A 219 0.34 -18.62 0.67
CA VAL A 219 1.53 -18.42 1.52
C VAL A 219 2.57 -19.51 1.28
N ALA A 220 2.14 -20.78 1.15
CA ALA A 220 3.03 -21.90 0.87
C ALA A 220 3.69 -21.79 -0.51
N GLU A 221 2.97 -21.32 -1.53
CA GLU A 221 3.51 -21.06 -2.86
C GLU A 221 4.58 -19.96 -2.81
N VAL A 222 4.32 -18.84 -2.12
CA VAL A 222 5.34 -17.79 -1.96
C VAL A 222 6.58 -18.33 -1.27
N ARG A 223 6.43 -19.10 -0.18
CA ARG A 223 7.57 -19.75 0.50
C ARG A 223 8.34 -20.73 -0.37
N SER A 224 7.69 -21.37 -1.35
CA SER A 224 8.31 -22.32 -2.26
C SER A 224 9.05 -21.64 -3.40
N GLU A 225 8.52 -20.52 -3.89
CA GLU A 225 9.02 -19.85 -5.09
C GLU A 225 10.00 -18.72 -4.77
N PHE A 226 9.98 -18.17 -3.55
CA PHE A 226 10.78 -17.01 -3.12
C PHE A 226 11.63 -17.34 -1.90
N SER A 227 12.86 -16.82 -1.87
CA SER A 227 13.67 -16.75 -0.65
C SER A 227 13.04 -15.82 0.39
N GLU A 228 13.48 -15.89 1.64
CA GLU A 228 12.98 -15.02 2.71
C GLU A 228 13.16 -13.53 2.37
N ALA A 229 14.33 -13.15 1.85
CA ALA A 229 14.61 -11.76 1.45
C ALA A 229 13.70 -11.29 0.31
N GLU A 230 13.46 -12.14 -0.69
CA GLU A 230 12.53 -11.83 -1.78
C GLU A 230 11.07 -11.74 -1.30
N ALA A 231 10.66 -12.60 -0.37
CA ALA A 231 9.29 -12.60 0.17
C ALA A 231 9.02 -11.35 1.05
N VAL A 232 10.03 -10.90 1.80
CA VAL A 232 10.03 -9.62 2.50
C VAL A 232 9.90 -8.47 1.51
N GLU A 233 10.77 -8.43 0.49
CA GLU A 233 10.75 -7.37 -0.53
C GLU A 233 9.43 -7.33 -1.28
N LEU A 234 8.91 -8.48 -1.72
CA LEU A 234 7.60 -8.61 -2.35
C LEU A 234 6.49 -7.99 -1.48
N THR A 235 6.48 -8.29 -0.18
CA THR A 235 5.47 -7.77 0.74
C THR A 235 5.59 -6.24 0.90
N PHE A 236 6.81 -5.71 0.99
CA PHE A 236 7.04 -4.27 1.07
C PHE A 236 6.78 -3.56 -0.26
N ASP A 237 7.08 -4.16 -1.40
CA ASP A 237 6.80 -3.61 -2.72
C ASP A 237 5.30 -3.47 -2.94
N ILE A 238 4.50 -4.46 -2.53
CA ILE A 238 3.04 -4.36 -2.56
C ILE A 238 2.56 -3.16 -1.74
N MET A 239 3.10 -2.95 -0.54
CA MET A 239 2.78 -1.77 0.28
C MET A 239 3.23 -0.46 -0.37
N ARG A 240 4.48 -0.39 -0.86
CA ARG A 240 5.01 0.79 -1.55
C ARG A 240 4.11 1.17 -2.71
N ASN A 241 3.74 0.20 -3.54
CA ASN A 241 2.89 0.40 -4.72
C ASN A 241 1.47 0.80 -4.32
N ALA A 242 0.96 0.32 -3.18
CA ALA A 242 -0.33 0.72 -2.62
C ALA A 242 -0.35 2.17 -2.08
N SER A 243 0.77 2.89 -2.02
CA SER A 243 0.74 4.35 -1.78
C SER A 243 -0.09 5.10 -2.83
N ASN A 244 -0.30 4.50 -4.01
CA ASN A 244 -1.20 5.02 -5.02
C ASN A 244 -2.65 5.23 -4.52
N LYS A 245 -3.08 4.53 -3.47
CA LYS A 245 -4.39 4.72 -2.83
C LYS A 245 -4.57 6.17 -2.38
N VAL A 246 -3.51 6.84 -1.93
CA VAL A 246 -3.55 8.27 -1.54
C VAL A 246 -3.93 9.16 -2.74
N ALA A 247 -3.33 8.94 -3.90
CA ALA A 247 -3.65 9.72 -5.10
C ALA A 247 -5.07 9.40 -5.60
N VAL A 248 -5.46 8.12 -5.65
CA VAL A 248 -6.79 7.68 -6.10
C VAL A 248 -7.90 8.23 -5.20
N SER A 249 -7.72 8.14 -3.88
CA SER A 249 -8.73 8.60 -2.93
C SER A 249 -8.99 10.09 -3.07
N LEU A 250 -7.96 10.87 -3.40
CA LEU A 250 -8.07 12.31 -3.61
C LEU A 250 -8.44 12.70 -5.05
N GLY A 251 -8.55 11.72 -5.97
CA GLY A 251 -8.79 11.99 -7.40
C GLY A 251 -7.61 12.67 -8.10
N ALA A 252 -6.41 12.58 -7.51
CA ALA A 252 -5.17 13.19 -7.97
C ALA A 252 -4.31 12.23 -8.83
N ASP A 253 -4.89 11.15 -9.35
CA ASP A 253 -4.23 10.09 -10.09
C ASP A 253 -4.29 10.28 -11.62
N ALA A 254 -4.35 11.52 -12.12
CA ALA A 254 -4.42 11.77 -13.56
C ALA A 254 -3.28 11.04 -14.32
N PRO A 255 -3.57 10.39 -15.47
CA PRO A 255 -2.55 9.68 -16.22
C PRO A 255 -1.49 10.64 -16.77
N ARG A 256 -0.23 10.18 -16.84
CA ARG A 256 0.86 10.98 -17.42
C ARG A 256 0.75 11.12 -18.94
N VAL A 257 0.21 10.10 -19.59
CA VAL A 257 -0.06 10.06 -21.03
C VAL A 257 -1.50 9.61 -21.30
N GLN A 258 -2.13 10.16 -22.35
CA GLN A 258 -3.52 9.83 -22.71
C GLN A 258 -3.64 8.46 -23.40
N GLU A 259 -2.62 8.07 -24.16
CA GLU A 259 -2.55 6.82 -24.90
C GLU A 259 -1.18 6.17 -24.70
N GLY A 260 -1.16 4.83 -24.66
CA GLY A 260 0.06 4.05 -24.46
C GLY A 260 0.62 4.19 -23.04
N THR A 261 1.94 4.10 -22.93
CA THR A 261 2.67 4.13 -21.66
C THR A 261 3.91 5.01 -21.75
N GLU A 262 4.23 5.71 -20.66
CA GLU A 262 5.49 6.44 -20.51
C GLU A 262 6.45 5.64 -19.62
N ARG A 263 7.74 5.69 -19.96
CA ARG A 263 8.77 4.99 -19.20
C ARG A 263 9.29 5.86 -18.05
N TYR A 264 9.55 5.23 -16.92
CA TYR A 264 10.28 5.85 -15.81
C TYR A 264 11.37 4.90 -15.32
N LEU A 265 12.35 5.43 -14.60
CA LEU A 265 13.27 4.62 -13.79
C LEU A 265 13.14 4.97 -12.31
N ILE A 266 13.61 4.06 -11.48
CA ILE A 266 13.91 4.33 -10.07
C ILE A 266 15.42 4.53 -9.98
N ASP A 267 15.87 5.71 -9.57
CA ASP A 267 17.29 6.01 -9.43
C ASP A 267 17.92 5.33 -8.19
N ALA A 268 19.22 5.58 -7.98
CA ALA A 268 19.97 5.00 -6.87
C ALA A 268 19.45 5.45 -5.49
N ASP A 269 18.80 6.61 -5.42
CA ASP A 269 18.21 7.16 -4.19
C ASP A 269 16.78 6.64 -3.96
N GLY A 270 16.22 5.89 -4.91
CA GLY A 270 14.87 5.35 -4.84
C GLY A 270 13.80 6.31 -5.37
N GLN A 271 14.21 7.35 -6.10
CA GLN A 271 13.31 8.36 -6.65
C GLN A 271 12.88 8.00 -8.07
N THR A 272 11.65 8.36 -8.41
CA THR A 272 11.10 8.19 -9.76
C THR A 272 11.64 9.28 -10.68
N VAL A 273 12.32 8.87 -11.76
CA VAL A 273 12.85 9.77 -12.79
C VAL A 273 12.17 9.46 -14.12
N PHE A 274 11.57 10.48 -14.73
CA PHE A 274 10.95 10.40 -16.05
C PHE A 274 11.97 10.75 -17.13
N SER A 275 11.95 10.01 -18.24
CA SER A 275 12.89 10.16 -19.36
C SER A 275 12.22 9.93 -20.70
#